data_AF-A0A7L5DNB0-F1
#
_entry.id   AF-A0A7L5DNB0-F1
#
_cell.length_a   1.000
_cell.length_b   1.000
_cell.length_c   1.000
_cell.angle_alpha   90.00
_cell.angle_beta   90.00
_cell.angle_gamma   90.00
#
_symmetry.space_group_name_H-M   'P 1'
#
loop_
_entity.id
_entity.type
_entity.pdbx_description
1 polymer ?
#
loop_
_entity_poly.entity_id
_entity_poly.type
_entity_poly.pdbx_seq_one_letter_code
_entity_poly.pdbx_strand_id
1 'polypeptide(L)' 'MQVQIDIGFSQLVQIVKALPPTQLKQLRVAIDEEIQAERPPTNLETLLLSGPVATEEEIAVIESNRKAINQWRIK' A
#
# COMPACT_ATOMS: atom_id res chain seq x y z
N MET A 1 -32.39 -6.05 -19.17
CA MET A 1 -33.10 -5.13 -18.24
C MET A 1 -32.08 -4.69 -17.21
N GLN A 2 -31.54 -3.48 -17.32
CA GLN A 2 -30.51 -2.98 -16.41
C GLN A 2 -31.23 -2.13 -15.37
N VAL A 3 -31.50 -2.72 -14.21
CA VAL A 3 -32.20 -2.02 -13.13
C VAL A 3 -31.20 -1.07 -12.50
N GLN A 4 -31.14 0.17 -13.00
CA GLN A 4 -30.48 1.27 -12.31
C GLN A 4 -31.34 1.62 -11.10
N ILE A 5 -31.09 0.92 -9.98
CA ILE A 5 -31.69 1.29 -8.70
C ILE A 5 -30.86 2.48 -8.21
N ASP A 6 -31.48 3.65 -8.17
CA ASP A 6 -30.90 4.87 -7.60
C ASP A 6 -30.91 4.73 -6.06
N ILE A 7 -30.03 3.87 -5.54
CA ILE A 7 -29.92 3.63 -4.10
C ILE A 7 -29.03 4.71 -3.52
N GLY A 8 -29.61 5.59 -2.72
CA GLY A 8 -28.84 6.57 -1.94
C GLY A 8 -27.81 5.85 -1.06
N PHE A 9 -26.61 6.43 -0.92
CA PHE A 9 -25.51 5.83 -0.15
C PHE A 9 -25.92 5.38 1.27
N SER A 10 -26.82 6.12 1.91
CA SER A 10 -27.37 5.80 3.23
C SER A 10 -28.16 4.48 3.26
N GLN A 11 -28.93 4.18 2.20
CA GLN A 11 -29.69 2.93 2.08
C GLN A 11 -28.76 1.74 1.80
N LEU A 12 -27.71 1.94 1.00
CA LEU A 12 -26.67 0.91 0.80
C LEU A 12 -26.00 0.55 2.12
N VAL A 13 -25.63 1.54 2.94
CA VAL A 13 -25.03 1.30 4.25
C VAL A 13 -25.96 0.51 5.17
N GLN A 14 -27.27 0.77 5.14
CA GLN A 14 -28.24 0.00 5.94
C GLN A 14 -28.34 -1.46 5.48
N ILE A 15 -28.39 -1.69 4.17
CA ILE A 15 -28.44 -3.03 3.59
C ILE A 15 -27.17 -3.81 3.94
N VAL A 16 -26.00 -3.17 3.80
CA VAL A 16 -24.72 -3.79 4.14
C VAL A 16 -24.66 -4.15 5.62
N LYS A 17 -25.10 -3.26 6.52
CA LYS A 17 -25.14 -3.54 7.96
C LYS A 17 -26.11 -4.65 8.36
N ALA A 18 -27.13 -4.93 7.55
CA ALA A 18 -28.10 -6.01 7.79
C ALA A 18 -27.59 -7.39 7.35
N LEU A 19 -26.45 -7.46 6.65
CA LEU A 19 -25.89 -8.73 6.19
C LEU A 19 -25.32 -9.57 7.35
N PRO A 20 -25.42 -10.90 7.28
CA PRO A 20 -24.74 -11.81 8.19
C PRO A 20 -23.23 -11.59 8.19
N PRO A 21 -22.53 -11.87 9.31
CA PRO A 21 -21.09 -11.62 9.46
C PRO A 21 -20.22 -12.36 8.43
N THR A 22 -20.67 -13.51 7.94
CA THR A 22 -20.01 -14.26 6.85
C THR A 22 -20.11 -13.54 5.50
N GLN A 23 -21.28 -12.97 5.18
CA GLN A 23 -21.50 -12.22 3.94
C GLN A 23 -20.82 -10.85 3.99
N LEU A 24 -20.75 -10.21 5.16
CA LEU A 24 -19.97 -8.99 5.36
C LEU A 24 -18.47 -9.20 5.07
N LYS A 25 -17.91 -10.34 5.49
CA LYS A 25 -16.52 -10.68 5.20
C LYS A 25 -16.29 -10.88 3.70
N GLN A 26 -17.19 -11.58 3.02
CA GLN A 26 -17.11 -11.78 1.57
C GLN A 26 -17.24 -10.46 0.80
N LEU A 27 -18.17 -9.60 1.20
CA LEU A 27 -18.35 -8.28 0.60
C LEU A 27 -17.12 -7.40 0.78
N ARG A 28 -16.51 -7.41 1.98
CA ARG A 28 -15.27 -6.69 2.23
C ARG A 28 -14.14 -7.14 1.31
N VAL A 29 -13.96 -8.45 1.13
CA VAL A 29 -12.94 -9.00 0.22
C VAL A 29 -13.18 -8.53 -1.22
N ALA A 30 -14.43 -8.63 -1.70
CA ALA A 30 -14.76 -8.18 -3.05
C ALA A 30 -14.55 -6.67 -3.25
N ILE A 31 -14.87 -5.84 -2.25
CA ILE A 31 -14.61 -4.39 -2.30
C ILE A 31 -13.10 -4.11 -2.28
N ASP A 32 -12.35 -4.78 -1.40
CA ASP A 32 -10.90 -4.61 -1.30
C ASP A 32 -10.19 -5.03 -2.60
N GLU A 33 -10.67 -6.07 -3.28
CA GLU A 33 -10.18 -6.51 -4.60
C GLU A 33 -10.44 -5.45 -5.68
N GLU A 34 -11.65 -4.88 -5.74
CA GLU A 34 -12.00 -3.84 -6.71
C GLU A 34 -11.17 -2.56 -6.47
N ILE A 35 -11.01 -2.14 -5.21
CA ILE A 35 -10.16 -0.99 -4.83
C ILE A 35 -8.69 -1.23 -5.21
N GLN A 36 -8.21 -2.46 -5.12
CA GLN A 36 -6.83 -2.78 -5.54
C GLN A 36 -6.69 -2.89 -7.05
N ALA A 37 -7.71 -3.33 -7.76
CA ALA A 37 -7.75 -3.32 -9.23
C ALA A 37 -7.75 -1.90 -9.81
N GLU A 38 -8.32 -0.93 -9.08
CA GLU A 38 -8.27 0.50 -9.43
C GLU A 38 -6.92 1.17 -9.17
N ARG A 39 -5.98 0.51 -8.46
CA ARG A 39 -4.64 1.08 -8.30
C ARG A 39 -3.96 1.09 -9.66
N PRO A 40 -3.56 2.27 -10.18
CA PRO A 40 -2.80 2.30 -11.42
C PRO A 40 -1.56 1.42 -11.24
N PRO A 41 -1.16 0.65 -12.27
CA PRO A 41 0.03 -0.17 -12.19
C PRO A 41 1.18 0.73 -11.75
N THR A 42 1.77 0.43 -10.58
CA THR A 42 2.86 1.24 -10.04
C THR A 42 3.97 1.24 -11.08
N ASN A 43 4.17 2.38 -11.74
CA ASN A 43 5.24 2.54 -12.71
C ASN A 43 6.55 2.22 -11.99
N LEU A 44 7.38 1.36 -12.60
CA LEU A 44 8.68 0.96 -12.06
C LEU A 44 9.49 2.17 -11.62
N GLU A 45 9.46 3.24 -12.42
CA GLU A 45 10.09 4.51 -12.11
C GLU A 45 9.60 5.11 -10.79
N THR A 46 8.28 5.18 -10.59
CA THR A 46 7.68 5.70 -9.36
C THR A 46 8.08 4.84 -8.15
N LEU A 47 8.10 3.52 -8.31
CA LEU A 47 8.49 2.60 -7.24
C LEU A 47 9.96 2.77 -6.83
N LEU A 48 10.85 2.94 -7.80
CA LEU A 48 12.28 3.18 -7.55
C LEU A 48 12.54 4.54 -6.90
N LEU A 49 11.77 5.57 -7.28
CA LEU A 49 11.90 6.92 -6.72
C LEU A 49 11.25 7.08 -5.34
N SER A 50 10.22 6.29 -5.03
CA SER A 50 9.55 6.30 -3.71
C SER A 50 10.20 5.36 -2.68
N GLY A 51 11.33 4.75 -3.02
CA GLY A 51 12.04 3.85 -2.11
C GLY A 51 12.54 4.58 -0.85
N PRO A 52 12.71 3.86 0.27
CA PRO A 52 13.33 4.43 1.46
C PRO A 52 14.76 4.88 1.15
N VAL A 53 15.10 6.10 1.54
CA VAL A 53 16.45 6.65 1.46
C VAL A 53 17.06 6.74 2.85
N ALA A 54 18.37 6.55 2.95
CA ALA A 54 19.09 6.68 4.22
C ALA A 54 19.00 8.12 4.73
N THR A 55 18.82 8.27 6.04
CA THR A 55 18.92 9.55 6.75
C THR A 55 20.36 10.05 6.78
N GLU A 56 20.55 11.34 7.04
CA GLU A 56 21.89 11.93 7.16
C GLU A 56 22.75 11.24 8.23
N GLU A 57 22.13 10.84 9.35
CA GLU A 57 22.80 10.11 10.43
C GLU A 57 23.29 8.73 9.96
N GLU A 58 22.43 7.99 9.25
CA GLU A 58 22.79 6.69 8.69
C GLU A 58 23.90 6.81 7.64
N ILE A 59 23.86 7.86 6.81
CA ILE A 59 24.93 8.16 5.84
C ILE A 59 26.26 8.42 6.56
N ALA A 60 26.25 9.22 7.62
CA ALA A 60 27.45 9.50 8.41
C ALA A 60 28.05 8.23 9.05
N VAL A 61 27.20 7.33 9.53
CA VAL A 61 27.63 6.02 10.06
C VAL A 61 28.24 5.15 8.96
N ILE A 62 27.60 5.09 7.78
CA ILE A 62 28.12 4.34 6.62
C ILE A 62 29.50 4.87 6.21
N GLU A 63 29.69 6.18 6.15
CA GLU A 63 30.99 6.79 5.81
C GLU A 63 32.08 6.45 6.83
N SER A 64 31.77 6.55 8.13
CA SER A 64 32.69 6.20 9.21
C SER A 64 33.13 4.74 9.12
N ASN A 65 32.16 3.83 8.94
CA ASN A 65 32.42 2.40 8.78
C ASN A 65 33.28 2.13 7.55
N ARG A 66 33.00 2.78 6.42
CA ARG A 66 33.80 2.63 5.18
C ARG A 66 35.25 3.04 5.39
N LYS A 67 35.50 4.13 6.13
CA LYS A 67 36.86 4.58 6.46
C LYS A 67 37.59 3.55 7.31
N ALA A 68 36.95 3.02 8.35
CA ALA A 68 37.53 1.98 9.21
C ALA A 68 37.88 0.70 8.42
N ILE A 69 36.96 0.23 7.58
CA ILE A 69 37.20 -0.94 6.71
C ILE A 69 38.37 -0.69 5.77
N ASN A 70 38.47 0.49 5.15
CA ASN A 70 39.58 0.81 4.25
C ASN A 70 40.91 0.81 4.99
N GLN A 71 40.97 1.30 6.23
CA GLN A 71 42.18 1.24 7.04
C GLN A 71 42.62 -0.22 7.31
N TRP A 72 41.67 -1.14 7.49
CA TRP A 72 41.98 -2.56 7.66
C TRP A 72 42.47 -3.21 6.37
N ARG A 73 41.98 -2.78 5.21
CA ARG A 73 42.40 -3.31 3.90
C ARG A 73 43.79 -2.84 3.44
N ILE A 74 44.32 -1.78 4.05
CA ILE A 74 45.64 -1.22 3.72
C ILE A 74 46.75 -1.78 4.66
N LYS A 75 46.38 -2.51 5.72
CA LYS A 75 47.31 -3.36 6.47
C LYS A 75 47.53 -4.70 5.77
#